data_AF-A0A4R0RL56-F1
#
_entry.id   AF-A0A4R0RL56-F1
#
_cell.length_a   1.000
_cell.length_b   1.000
_cell.length_c   1.000
_cell.angle_alpha   90.00
_cell.angle_beta   90.00
_cell.angle_gamma   90.00
#
_symmetry.space_group_name_H-M   'P 1'
#
loop_
_entity.id
_entity.type
_entity.pdbx_description
1 polymer ?
#
loop_
_entity_poly.entity_id
_entity_poly.type
_entity_poly.pdbx_seq_one_letter_code
_entity_poly.pdbx_strand_id
1 'polypeptide(L)'
;MATTNLVPGPSNMGQSPQPAGQPSQTTGDKIRALIMRANVLRNAGSTPETSPELGKIIAFLAACQEHQRRQLERAQAQAEQHQSMSGQSPLPTPTENGITPSIDSPSSAPASPLLPTDTLPRSQSPQDIATRLSSEMAFLKTTYEANFRDLLQATNNMRQRLALVEGELAQAQEGLQTTRFELLDTREELVTLREEHRRTKEAHTKLKSDFKTVKAKCAQLEVDQEALHGRVLEMEEEEDDSRNNLLAATLINTMTITMSTR
;
A
#
# COMPACT_ATOMS: atom_id res chain seq x y z
N MET A 1 63.53 -4.05 13.60
CA MET A 1 63.11 -3.46 12.32
C MET A 1 61.66 -3.03 12.47
N ALA A 2 61.42 -1.73 12.37
CA ALA A 2 60.10 -1.09 12.44
C ALA A 2 59.36 -1.29 11.11
N THR A 3 58.04 -1.40 11.14
CA THR A 3 57.08 -0.44 10.54
C THR A 3 55.64 -0.94 10.74
N THR A 4 54.86 -0.10 11.40
CA THR A 4 53.40 0.01 11.42
C THR A 4 52.77 -0.01 10.03
N ASN A 5 51.60 -0.64 9.87
CA ASN A 5 50.64 -0.22 8.84
C ASN A 5 49.20 -0.25 9.38
N LEU A 6 48.65 0.96 9.42
CA LEU A 6 47.29 1.35 9.77
C LEU A 6 46.35 0.99 8.62
N VAL A 7 45.22 0.37 8.91
CA VAL A 7 44.11 0.25 7.95
C VAL A 7 43.15 1.41 8.16
N PRO A 8 42.73 2.15 7.11
CA PRO A 8 41.95 3.37 7.24
C PRO A 8 40.45 3.09 7.47
N GLY A 9 39.81 3.93 8.27
CA GLY A 9 38.35 3.97 8.44
C GLY A 9 37.63 4.45 7.17
N PRO A 10 36.33 4.14 7.04
CA PRO A 10 35.54 4.60 5.91
C PRO A 10 35.38 6.13 5.95
N SER A 11 35.73 6.73 4.82
CA SER A 11 35.65 8.17 4.56
C SER A 11 34.19 8.63 4.51
N ASN A 12 33.87 9.55 5.41
CA ASN A 12 32.65 10.33 5.39
C ASN A 12 32.85 11.48 4.40
N MET A 13 32.43 11.30 3.14
CA MET A 13 32.44 12.36 2.12
C MET A 13 31.08 12.37 1.39
N GLY A 14 30.42 13.53 1.43
CA GLY A 14 29.29 13.82 0.53
C GLY A 14 27.98 14.25 1.19
N GLN A 15 28.01 15.05 2.26
CA GLN A 15 26.83 15.80 2.69
C GLN A 15 26.71 17.06 1.82
N SER A 16 25.97 16.96 0.73
CA SER A 16 25.57 18.12 -0.08
C SER A 16 24.57 18.98 0.69
N PRO A 17 24.62 20.32 0.60
CA PRO A 17 23.64 21.18 1.27
C PRO A 17 22.26 20.98 0.64
N GLN A 18 21.31 20.46 1.41
CA GLN A 18 19.90 20.39 0.98
C GLN A 18 19.30 21.80 0.95
N PRO A 19 18.62 22.19 -0.15
CA PRO A 19 17.81 23.39 -0.15
C PRO A 19 16.58 23.17 0.75
N ALA A 20 16.37 24.10 1.67
CA ALA A 20 15.17 24.16 2.48
C ALA A 20 13.95 24.40 1.57
N GLY A 21 12.99 23.48 1.58
CA GLY A 21 11.65 23.73 1.02
C GLY A 21 11.13 22.66 0.05
N GLN A 22 10.95 21.42 0.50
CA GLN A 22 9.99 20.50 -0.12
C GLN A 22 9.31 19.63 0.95
N PRO A 23 8.07 19.94 1.35
CA PRO A 23 7.26 18.98 2.08
C PRO A 23 6.67 17.98 1.07
N SER A 24 6.71 16.68 1.42
CA SER A 24 5.77 15.60 1.00
C SER A 24 6.34 14.40 0.23
N GLN A 25 7.41 14.49 -0.57
CA GLN A 25 7.92 13.28 -1.27
C GLN A 25 8.79 12.37 -0.38
N THR A 26 9.51 12.94 0.59
CA THR A 26 10.45 12.16 1.41
C THR A 26 9.79 11.18 2.40
N THR A 27 8.50 11.35 2.71
CA THR A 27 7.81 10.51 3.71
C THR A 27 7.47 9.13 3.14
N GLY A 28 7.04 9.04 1.89
CA GLY A 28 6.70 7.78 1.24
C GLY A 28 7.92 6.88 1.06
N ASP A 29 9.05 7.45 0.64
CA ASP A 29 10.29 6.71 0.44
C ASP A 29 10.91 6.23 1.76
N LYS A 30 10.81 7.04 2.83
CA LYS A 30 11.23 6.62 4.17
C LYS A 30 10.38 5.45 4.69
N ILE A 31 9.07 5.47 4.46
CA ILE A 31 8.18 4.37 4.85
C ILE A 31 8.53 3.10 4.05
N ARG A 32 8.74 3.21 2.73
CA ARG A 32 9.20 2.08 1.90
C ARG A 32 10.52 1.51 2.37
N ALA A 33 11.51 2.35 2.68
CA ALA A 33 12.80 1.92 3.21
C ALA A 33 12.68 1.19 4.55
N LEU A 34 11.82 1.67 5.46
CA LEU A 34 11.54 1.02 6.74
C LEU A 34 10.88 -0.35 6.57
N ILE A 35 9.94 -0.49 5.61
CA ILE A 35 9.29 -1.77 5.29
C ILE A 35 10.32 -2.76 4.74
N MET A 36 11.18 -2.35 3.81
CA MET A 36 12.25 -3.21 3.28
C MET A 36 13.21 -3.65 4.39
N ARG A 37 13.62 -2.73 5.26
CA ARG A 37 14.47 -3.02 6.43
C ARG A 37 13.83 -4.04 7.38
N ALA A 38 12.53 -3.90 7.65
CA ALA A 38 11.79 -4.84 8.49
C ALA A 38 11.73 -6.26 7.88
N ASN A 39 11.56 -6.36 6.56
CA ASN A 39 11.56 -7.64 5.86
C ASN A 39 12.91 -8.33 5.91
N VAL A 40 14.01 -7.59 5.75
CA VAL A 40 15.37 -8.13 5.89
C VAL A 40 15.59 -8.68 7.30
N LEU A 41 15.19 -7.93 8.34
CA LEU A 41 15.33 -8.35 9.74
C LEU A 41 14.49 -9.60 10.04
N ARG A 42 13.25 -9.69 9.54
CA ARG A 42 12.41 -10.89 9.70
C ARG A 42 12.98 -12.11 8.98
N ASN A 43 13.49 -11.93 7.76
CA ASN A 43 14.10 -13.02 6.99
C ASN A 43 15.39 -13.52 7.64
N ALA A 44 16.08 -12.67 8.40
CA ALA A 44 17.22 -13.05 9.24
C ALA A 44 16.82 -13.74 10.56
N GLY A 45 15.52 -14.02 10.78
CA GLY A 45 15.02 -14.65 12.01
C GLY A 45 14.90 -13.70 13.20
N SER A 46 15.02 -12.38 12.98
CA SER A 46 14.81 -11.41 14.06
C SER A 46 13.32 -11.27 14.39
N THR A 47 13.00 -11.28 15.67
CA THR A 47 11.68 -10.98 16.21
C THR A 47 11.71 -9.57 16.85
N PRO A 48 10.55 -8.96 17.11
CA PRO A 48 10.51 -7.65 17.78
C PRO A 48 11.21 -7.64 19.15
N GLU A 49 11.26 -8.81 19.81
CA GLU A 49 11.92 -9.01 21.10
C GLU A 49 13.44 -9.18 20.96
N THR A 50 13.91 -9.80 19.87
CA THR A 50 15.34 -10.05 19.65
C THR A 50 16.05 -8.94 18.88
N SER A 51 15.30 -8.08 18.18
CA SER A 51 15.82 -6.91 17.50
C SER A 51 15.08 -5.63 17.91
N PRO A 52 15.70 -4.76 18.74
CA PRO A 52 15.09 -3.50 19.15
C PRO A 52 14.88 -2.53 17.97
N GLU A 53 15.61 -2.73 16.87
CA GLU A 53 15.40 -2.00 15.62
C GLU A 53 14.08 -2.42 14.96
N LEU A 54 13.83 -3.73 14.84
CA LEU A 54 12.58 -4.24 14.27
C LEU A 54 11.36 -3.81 15.10
N GLY A 55 11.48 -3.85 16.43
CA GLY A 55 10.43 -3.36 17.33
C GLY A 55 10.07 -1.89 17.07
N LYS A 56 11.08 -1.02 16.92
CA LYS A 56 10.86 0.41 16.59
C LYS A 56 10.22 0.61 15.22
N ILE A 57 10.64 -0.15 14.21
CA ILE A 57 10.06 -0.06 12.87
C ILE A 57 8.59 -0.47 12.89
N ILE A 58 8.24 -1.58 13.54
CA ILE A 58 6.86 -2.06 13.64
C ILE A 58 5.99 -1.07 14.40
N ALA A 59 6.47 -0.54 15.53
CA ALA A 59 5.73 0.46 16.31
C ALA A 59 5.49 1.75 15.51
N PHE A 60 6.48 2.20 14.74
CA PHE A 60 6.34 3.35 13.87
C PHE A 60 5.32 3.13 12.75
N LEU A 61 5.36 1.97 12.06
CA LEU A 61 4.41 1.64 11.01
C LEU A 61 2.97 1.53 11.56
N ALA A 62 2.79 0.95 12.74
CA ALA A 62 1.50 0.90 13.42
C ALA A 62 0.97 2.30 13.76
N ALA A 63 1.84 3.20 14.24
CA ALA A 63 1.48 4.59 14.51
C ALA A 63 1.11 5.35 13.22
N CYS A 64 1.79 5.11 12.11
CA CYS A 64 1.44 5.68 10.81
C CYS A 64 0.06 5.19 10.33
N GLN A 65 -0.22 3.89 10.46
CA GLN A 65 -1.51 3.32 10.08
C GLN A 65 -2.66 3.90 10.90
N GLU A 66 -2.47 4.03 12.22
CA GLU A 66 -3.45 4.65 13.11
C GLU A 66 -3.65 6.15 12.81
N HIS A 67 -2.58 6.87 12.45
CA HIS A 67 -2.68 8.26 12.03
C HIS A 67 -3.50 8.41 10.74
N GLN A 68 -3.29 7.53 9.76
CA GLN A 68 -4.06 7.51 8.52
C GLN A 68 -5.54 7.18 8.77
N ARG A 69 -5.82 6.23 9.68
CA ARG A 69 -7.19 5.88 10.08
C ARG A 69 -7.92 7.07 10.71
N ARG A 70 -7.26 7.78 11.63
CA ARG A 70 -7.83 8.99 12.27
C ARG A 70 -8.01 10.16 11.30
N GLN A 71 -7.15 10.29 10.30
CA GLN A 71 -7.33 11.28 9.23
C GLN A 71 -8.60 10.98 8.42
N LEU A 72 -8.82 9.71 8.05
CA LEU A 72 -10.00 9.29 7.31
C LEU A 72 -11.30 9.47 8.14
N GLU A 73 -11.25 9.11 9.42
CA GLU A 73 -12.39 9.27 10.35
C GLU A 73 -12.75 10.75 10.57
N ARG A 74 -11.76 11.65 10.66
CA ARG A 74 -12.01 13.10 10.72
C ARG A 74 -12.59 13.65 9.43
N ALA A 75 -12.14 13.17 8.27
CA ALA A 75 -12.69 13.57 6.99
C ALA A 75 -14.16 13.12 6.84
N GLN A 76 -14.51 11.94 7.34
CA GLN A 76 -15.90 11.45 7.38
C GLN A 76 -16.77 12.22 8.37
N ALA A 77 -16.28 12.49 9.59
CA ALA A 77 -17.02 13.28 10.59
C ALA A 77 -17.27 14.73 10.13
N GLN A 78 -16.34 15.32 9.36
CA GLN A 78 -16.57 16.62 8.73
C GLN A 78 -17.62 16.55 7.61
N ALA A 79 -17.68 15.47 6.84
CA ALA A 79 -18.71 15.28 5.83
C ALA A 79 -20.13 15.14 6.45
N GLU A 80 -20.24 14.50 7.62
CA GLU A 80 -21.51 14.37 8.35
C GLU A 80 -21.97 15.68 9.01
N GLN A 81 -21.05 16.54 9.48
CA GLN A 81 -21.41 17.88 9.99
C GLN A 81 -22.00 18.81 8.92
N HIS A 82 -21.68 18.62 7.64
CA HIS A 82 -22.30 19.38 6.56
C HIS A 82 -23.67 18.84 6.10
N GLN A 83 -24.03 17.59 6.45
CA GLN A 83 -25.39 17.07 6.20
C GLN A 83 -26.40 17.44 7.29
N SER A 84 -25.97 17.73 8.51
CA SER A 84 -26.88 18.13 9.60
C SER A 84 -27.43 19.57 9.50
N MET A 85 -27.06 20.35 8.47
CA MET A 85 -27.64 21.67 8.17
C MET A 85 -28.54 21.67 6.91
N SER A 86 -28.72 20.50 6.28
CA SER A 86 -29.66 20.33 5.17
C SER A 86 -30.78 19.43 5.64
N GLY A 87 -31.83 20.03 6.18
CA GLY A 87 -33.03 19.31 6.62
C GLY A 87 -33.66 18.55 5.47
N GLN A 88 -33.36 17.26 5.37
CA GLN A 88 -34.21 16.26 4.72
C GLN A 88 -33.92 14.90 5.35
N SER A 89 -34.70 14.58 6.38
CA SER A 89 -34.76 13.24 6.96
C SER A 89 -35.22 12.23 5.90
N PRO A 90 -34.59 11.05 5.79
CA PRO A 90 -35.22 9.93 5.09
C PRO A 90 -36.41 9.45 5.94
N LEU A 91 -37.59 9.65 5.36
CA LEU A 91 -38.84 8.95 5.57
C LEU A 91 -38.82 7.77 6.59
N PRO A 92 -39.61 7.88 7.67
CA PRO A 92 -40.27 6.73 8.25
C PRO A 92 -41.79 6.85 8.05
N THR A 93 -42.35 6.03 7.17
CA THR A 93 -43.73 5.54 7.31
C THR A 93 -43.74 4.45 8.39
N PRO A 94 -44.75 4.33 9.27
CA PRO A 94 -46.16 4.39 8.91
C PRO A 94 -47.05 5.33 9.76
N THR A 95 -48.11 5.76 9.10
CA THR A 95 -49.35 6.37 9.59
C THR A 95 -49.97 5.65 10.79
N GLU A 96 -50.28 6.39 11.85
CA GLU A 96 -51.47 6.13 12.68
C GLU A 96 -51.99 7.42 13.35
N ASN A 97 -53.22 7.78 12.97
CA ASN A 97 -54.24 8.57 13.64
C ASN A 97 -53.89 9.52 14.80
N GLY A 98 -54.19 10.80 14.56
CA GLY A 98 -55.32 11.43 15.25
C GLY A 98 -55.01 12.42 16.37
N ILE A 99 -55.85 13.47 16.38
CA ILE A 99 -56.21 14.38 17.47
C ILE A 99 -55.44 15.72 17.49
N THR A 100 -56.20 16.78 17.23
CA THR A 100 -55.89 18.20 17.45
C THR A 100 -55.63 18.48 18.93
N PRO A 101 -54.92 19.57 19.26
CA PRO A 101 -55.70 20.68 19.79
C PRO A 101 -55.25 22.08 19.33
N SER A 102 -56.28 22.92 19.23
CA SER A 102 -56.27 24.38 19.33
C SER A 102 -55.34 24.90 20.43
N ILE A 103 -54.58 25.97 20.17
CA ILE A 103 -54.27 27.01 21.16
C ILE A 103 -54.27 28.38 20.47
N ASP A 104 -55.22 29.20 20.90
CA ASP A 104 -55.30 30.65 20.72
C ASP A 104 -54.03 31.38 21.17
N SER A 105 -53.69 32.50 20.52
CA SER A 105 -53.28 33.72 21.25
C SER A 105 -53.08 34.96 20.34
N PRO A 106 -53.15 36.16 20.92
CA PRO A 106 -53.84 37.31 20.31
C PRO A 106 -52.92 38.50 20.00
N SER A 107 -53.54 39.53 19.39
CA SER A 107 -53.34 40.96 19.67
C SER A 107 -51.90 41.51 19.72
N SER A 108 -51.59 42.46 18.82
CA SER A 108 -51.53 43.90 19.17
C SER A 108 -50.93 44.70 18.01
N ALA A 109 -51.68 45.71 17.55
CA ALA A 109 -51.12 46.86 16.86
C ALA A 109 -50.22 47.67 17.83
N PRO A 110 -49.26 48.45 17.30
CA PRO A 110 -49.36 49.87 17.61
C PRO A 110 -49.04 50.82 16.45
N ALA A 111 -49.84 51.88 16.41
CA ALA A 111 -49.50 53.28 16.16
C ALA A 111 -48.53 53.65 15.02
N SER A 112 -49.12 54.30 14.02
CA SER A 112 -48.48 55.17 13.02
C SER A 112 -47.59 56.26 13.64
N PRO A 113 -46.45 56.61 13.03
CA PRO A 113 -45.88 57.93 13.16
C PRO A 113 -46.50 58.88 12.12
N LEU A 114 -47.04 60.00 12.60
CA LEU A 114 -47.50 61.14 11.81
C LEU A 114 -46.36 61.70 10.94
N LEU A 115 -46.60 61.79 9.63
CA LEU A 115 -45.81 62.60 8.71
C LEU A 115 -46.15 64.09 8.93
N PRO A 116 -45.16 65.00 9.00
CA PRO A 116 -45.45 66.42 8.88
C PRO A 116 -45.75 66.74 7.42
N THR A 117 -47.04 66.90 7.11
CA THR A 117 -47.52 67.67 5.97
C THR A 117 -47.28 69.15 6.25
N ASP A 118 -46.33 69.75 5.54
CA ASP A 118 -46.45 71.13 5.05
C ASP A 118 -45.26 71.48 4.16
N THR A 119 -45.51 71.70 2.87
CA THR A 119 -44.88 72.78 2.08
C THR A 119 -45.58 72.90 0.72
N LEU A 120 -46.02 74.14 0.44
CA LEU A 120 -46.72 74.60 -0.75
C LEU A 120 -46.05 74.19 -2.08
N PRO A 121 -46.79 74.16 -3.22
CA PRO A 121 -46.19 74.05 -4.54
C PRO A 121 -45.40 75.32 -4.86
N ARG A 122 -44.11 75.29 -4.54
CA ARG A 122 -43.15 76.34 -4.91
C ARG A 122 -43.03 76.35 -6.43
N SER A 123 -43.25 77.51 -7.05
CA SER A 123 -42.96 77.75 -8.46
C SER A 123 -41.48 77.40 -8.73
N GLN A 124 -41.24 76.22 -9.30
CA GLN A 124 -39.90 75.79 -9.68
C GLN A 124 -39.43 76.69 -10.81
N SER A 125 -38.34 77.43 -10.58
CA SER A 125 -37.71 78.17 -11.66
C SER A 125 -37.13 77.15 -12.67
N PRO A 126 -37.07 77.47 -13.97
CA PRO A 126 -36.42 76.61 -14.95
C PRO A 126 -34.98 76.20 -14.56
N GLN A 127 -34.26 77.07 -13.84
CA GLN A 127 -32.95 76.77 -13.25
C GLN A 127 -33.02 75.65 -12.19
N ASP A 128 -34.02 75.64 -11.30
CA ASP A 128 -34.14 74.58 -10.28
C ASP A 128 -34.40 73.21 -10.91
N ILE A 129 -35.20 73.18 -11.99
CA ILE A 129 -35.48 71.96 -12.76
C ILE A 129 -34.21 71.45 -13.44
N ALA A 130 -33.44 72.35 -14.10
CA ALA A 130 -32.19 71.99 -14.75
C ALA A 130 -31.15 71.46 -13.75
N THR A 131 -31.06 72.07 -12.56
CA THR A 131 -30.13 71.64 -11.51
C THR A 131 -30.51 70.27 -10.96
N ARG A 132 -31.81 70.01 -10.75
CA ARG A 132 -32.31 68.70 -10.33
C ARG A 132 -32.00 67.62 -11.37
N LEU A 133 -32.35 67.85 -12.64
CA LEU A 133 -32.06 66.89 -13.73
C LEU A 133 -30.55 66.62 -13.87
N SER A 134 -29.71 67.66 -13.73
CA SER A 134 -28.26 67.49 -13.74
C SER A 134 -27.77 66.63 -12.56
N SER A 135 -28.32 66.82 -11.36
CA SER A 135 -27.97 66.00 -10.19
C SER A 135 -28.40 64.55 -10.34
N GLU A 136 -29.58 64.32 -10.94
CA GLU A 136 -30.15 63.00 -11.17
C GLU A 136 -29.34 62.23 -12.23
N MET A 137 -28.96 62.91 -13.31
CA MET A 137 -28.06 62.36 -14.34
C MET A 137 -26.65 62.07 -13.79
N ALA A 138 -26.12 62.95 -12.93
CA ALA A 138 -24.83 62.70 -12.27
C ALA A 138 -24.92 61.48 -11.36
N PHE A 139 -25.97 61.35 -10.56
CA PHE A 139 -26.20 60.18 -9.72
C PHE A 139 -26.31 58.89 -10.53
N LEU A 140 -27.09 58.89 -11.63
CA LEU A 140 -27.24 57.74 -12.51
C LEU A 140 -25.90 57.32 -13.12
N LYS A 141 -25.12 58.28 -13.62
CA LYS A 141 -23.79 58.04 -14.19
C LYS A 141 -22.86 57.42 -13.15
N THR A 142 -22.81 58.00 -11.95
CA THR A 142 -21.92 57.53 -10.87
C THR A 142 -22.30 56.12 -10.43
N THR A 143 -23.60 55.83 -10.31
CA THR A 143 -24.12 54.50 -9.95
C THR A 143 -23.82 53.47 -11.03
N TYR A 144 -24.00 53.82 -12.30
CA TYR A 144 -23.68 52.94 -13.42
C TYR A 144 -22.18 52.61 -13.48
N GLU A 145 -21.32 53.62 -13.33
CA GLU A 145 -19.87 53.43 -13.31
C GLU A 145 -19.40 52.57 -12.12
N ALA A 146 -20.01 52.75 -10.93
CA ALA A 146 -19.72 51.90 -9.77
C ALA A 146 -20.11 50.44 -10.04
N ASN A 147 -21.34 50.19 -10.48
CA ASN A 147 -21.82 48.85 -10.81
C ASN A 147 -20.96 48.17 -11.89
N PHE A 148 -20.51 48.94 -12.90
CA PHE A 148 -19.64 48.42 -13.95
C PHE A 148 -18.25 48.03 -13.43
N ARG A 149 -17.66 48.83 -12.53
CA ARG A 149 -16.39 48.50 -11.88
C ARG A 149 -16.50 47.24 -11.02
N ASP A 150 -17.58 47.12 -10.24
CA ASP A 150 -17.80 45.96 -9.39
C ASP A 150 -17.98 44.68 -10.23
N LEU A 151 -18.73 44.77 -11.35
CA LEU A 151 -18.88 43.66 -12.28
C LEU A 151 -17.55 43.25 -12.92
N LEU A 152 -16.73 44.21 -13.35
CA LEU A 152 -15.38 43.94 -13.88
C LEU A 152 -14.49 43.26 -12.85
N GLN A 153 -14.52 43.73 -11.60
CA GLN A 153 -13.75 43.14 -10.51
C GLN A 153 -14.20 41.72 -10.21
N ALA A 154 -15.52 41.49 -10.11
CA ALA A 154 -16.08 40.15 -9.94
C ALA A 154 -15.67 39.20 -11.08
N THR A 155 -15.72 39.68 -12.32
CA THR A 155 -15.32 38.90 -13.51
C THR A 155 -13.84 38.54 -13.47
N ASN A 156 -12.98 39.48 -13.08
CA ASN A 156 -11.55 39.22 -12.95
C ASN A 156 -11.25 38.22 -11.82
N ASN A 157 -11.93 38.33 -10.67
CA ASN A 157 -11.81 37.38 -9.57
C ASN A 157 -12.25 35.97 -10.00
N MET A 158 -13.36 35.85 -10.74
CA MET A 158 -13.81 34.57 -11.27
C MET A 158 -12.79 33.98 -12.26
N ARG A 159 -12.22 34.81 -13.15
CA ARG A 159 -11.17 34.36 -14.08
C ARG A 159 -9.93 33.84 -13.34
N GLN A 160 -9.49 34.53 -12.29
CA GLN A 160 -8.36 34.08 -11.47
C GLN A 160 -8.65 32.75 -10.77
N ARG A 161 -9.86 32.60 -10.21
CA ARG A 161 -10.28 31.33 -9.58
C ARG A 161 -10.33 30.19 -10.60
N LEU A 162 -10.82 30.44 -11.81
CA LEU A 162 -10.85 29.45 -12.88
C LEU A 162 -9.42 29.02 -13.27
N ALA A 163 -8.49 29.97 -13.41
CA ALA A 163 -7.09 29.65 -13.69
C ALA A 163 -6.43 28.81 -12.58
N LEU A 164 -6.76 29.05 -11.31
CA LEU A 164 -6.29 28.22 -10.20
C LEU A 164 -6.83 26.79 -10.29
N VAL A 165 -8.13 26.64 -10.55
CA VAL A 165 -8.76 25.31 -10.71
C VAL A 165 -8.19 24.56 -11.91
N GLU A 166 -7.94 25.23 -13.03
CA GLU A 166 -7.27 24.64 -14.19
C GLU A 166 -5.85 24.16 -13.87
N GLY A 167 -5.11 24.94 -13.07
CA GLY A 167 -3.79 24.55 -12.58
C GLY A 167 -3.82 23.31 -11.68
N GLU A 168 -4.75 23.28 -10.72
CA GLU A 168 -4.96 22.12 -9.83
C GLU A 168 -5.35 20.87 -10.62
N LEU A 169 -6.22 21.02 -11.64
CA LEU A 169 -6.62 19.94 -12.52
C LEU A 169 -5.43 19.39 -13.33
N ALA A 170 -4.59 20.27 -13.88
CA ALA A 170 -3.40 19.87 -14.62
C ALA A 170 -2.41 19.11 -13.72
N GLN A 171 -2.19 19.60 -12.50
CA GLN A 171 -1.33 18.93 -11.52
C GLN A 171 -1.89 17.56 -11.10
N ALA A 172 -3.19 17.47 -10.87
CA ALA A 172 -3.85 16.19 -10.55
C ALA A 172 -3.72 15.19 -11.72
N GLN A 173 -3.84 15.67 -12.96
CA GLN A 173 -3.67 14.85 -14.15
C GLN A 173 -2.24 14.32 -14.29
N GLU A 174 -1.23 15.15 -14.01
CA GLU A 174 0.18 14.72 -13.97
C GLU A 174 0.42 13.67 -12.88
N GLY A 175 -0.15 13.88 -11.68
CA GLY A 175 -0.10 12.90 -10.60
C GLY A 175 -0.75 11.56 -10.97
N LEU A 176 -1.87 11.60 -11.70
CA LEU A 176 -2.54 10.41 -12.22
C LEU A 176 -1.68 9.68 -13.26
N GLN A 177 -1.01 10.41 -14.16
CA GLN A 177 -0.12 9.78 -15.14
C GLN A 177 1.10 9.14 -14.50
N THR A 178 1.69 9.81 -13.51
CA THR A 178 2.84 9.29 -12.75
C THR A 178 2.45 8.00 -12.03
N THR A 179 1.35 8.01 -11.29
CA THR A 179 0.85 6.81 -10.59
C THR A 179 0.47 5.68 -11.54
N ARG A 180 -0.08 6.00 -12.72
CA ARG A 180 -0.33 5.00 -13.77
C ARG A 180 0.95 4.34 -14.26
N PHE A 181 2.03 5.09 -14.42
CA PHE A 181 3.32 4.55 -14.85
C PHE A 181 3.92 3.62 -13.78
N GLU A 182 3.93 4.04 -12.51
CA GLU A 182 4.36 3.20 -11.39
C GLU A 182 3.54 1.90 -11.27
N LEU A 183 2.23 1.97 -11.53
CA LEU A 183 1.37 0.78 -11.54
C LEU A 183 1.71 -0.19 -12.67
N LEU A 184 2.13 0.32 -13.83
CA LEU A 184 2.55 -0.53 -14.94
C LEU A 184 3.89 -1.23 -14.64
N ASP A 185 4.83 -0.51 -14.04
CA ASP A 185 6.13 -1.04 -13.63
C ASP A 185 5.98 -2.17 -12.60
N THR A 186 5.23 -1.91 -11.52
CA THR A 186 4.91 -2.93 -10.51
C THR A 186 4.13 -4.12 -11.07
N ARG A 187 3.30 -3.91 -12.09
CA ARG A 187 2.62 -5.01 -12.80
C ARG A 187 3.60 -5.87 -13.57
N GLU A 188 4.61 -5.28 -14.22
CA GLU A 188 5.65 -6.01 -14.93
C GLU A 188 6.51 -6.85 -13.96
N GLU A 189 6.93 -6.25 -12.84
CA GLU A 189 7.61 -6.98 -11.77
C GLU A 189 6.80 -8.19 -11.29
N LEU A 190 5.49 -8.03 -11.06
CA LEU A 190 4.61 -9.14 -10.67
C LEU A 190 4.53 -10.26 -11.73
N VAL A 191 4.60 -9.93 -13.02
CA VAL A 191 4.63 -10.93 -14.09
C VAL A 191 5.93 -11.72 -14.03
N THR A 192 7.07 -11.05 -13.87
CA THR A 192 8.37 -11.73 -13.74
C THR A 192 8.41 -12.66 -12.53
N LEU A 193 7.91 -12.20 -11.37
CA LEU A 193 7.89 -12.98 -10.14
C LEU A 193 6.99 -14.23 -10.26
N ARG A 194 5.84 -14.13 -10.94
CA ARG A 194 4.98 -15.30 -11.21
C ARG A 194 5.68 -16.33 -12.07
N GLU A 195 6.43 -15.89 -13.07
CA GLU A 195 7.17 -16.78 -13.97
C GLU A 195 8.33 -17.48 -13.24
N GLU A 196 9.06 -16.77 -12.37
CA GLU A 196 10.06 -17.37 -11.50
C GLU A 196 9.45 -18.40 -10.52
N HIS A 197 8.29 -18.07 -9.93
CA HIS A 197 7.56 -18.99 -9.08
C HIS A 197 7.14 -20.26 -9.85
N ARG A 198 6.66 -20.11 -11.09
CA ARG A 198 6.32 -21.24 -11.97
C ARG A 198 7.54 -22.13 -12.22
N ARG A 199 8.69 -21.54 -12.61
CA ARG A 199 9.94 -22.28 -12.83
C ARG A 199 10.41 -23.01 -11.58
N THR A 200 10.35 -22.36 -10.42
CA THR A 200 10.73 -22.96 -9.13
C THR A 200 9.83 -24.15 -8.80
N LYS A 201 8.52 -24.02 -9.03
CA LYS A 201 7.56 -25.12 -8.83
C LYS A 201 7.87 -26.31 -9.73
N GLU A 202 8.21 -26.09 -11.00
CA GLU A 202 8.61 -27.14 -11.95
C GLU A 202 9.94 -27.81 -11.58
N ALA A 203 10.91 -27.03 -11.13
CA ALA A 203 12.16 -27.58 -10.61
C ALA A 203 11.92 -28.48 -9.38
N HIS A 204 11.02 -28.06 -8.48
CA HIS A 204 10.65 -28.85 -7.30
C HIS A 204 9.93 -30.16 -7.68
N THR A 205 8.99 -30.14 -8.63
CA THR A 205 8.31 -31.37 -9.08
C THR A 205 9.29 -32.32 -9.75
N LYS A 206 10.23 -31.82 -10.55
CA LYS A 206 11.30 -32.62 -11.15
C LYS A 206 12.19 -33.25 -10.09
N LEU A 207 12.69 -32.46 -9.14
CA LEU A 207 13.55 -32.96 -8.05
C LEU A 207 12.83 -34.03 -7.22
N LYS A 208 11.53 -33.86 -6.97
CA LYS A 208 10.71 -34.87 -6.27
C LYS A 208 10.61 -36.18 -7.05
N SER A 209 10.50 -36.12 -8.38
CA SER A 209 10.54 -37.30 -9.24
C SER A 209 11.90 -37.97 -9.21
N ASP A 210 12.98 -37.20 -9.39
CA ASP A 210 14.36 -37.69 -9.37
C ASP A 210 14.68 -38.38 -8.03
N PHE A 211 14.24 -37.80 -6.91
CA PHE A 211 14.38 -38.39 -5.59
C PHE A 211 13.66 -39.74 -5.46
N LYS A 212 12.44 -39.87 -6.00
CA LYS A 212 11.72 -41.17 -6.02
C LYS A 212 12.49 -42.22 -6.81
N THR A 213 13.05 -41.83 -7.97
CA THR A 213 13.86 -42.73 -8.79
C THR A 213 15.13 -43.17 -8.06
N VAL A 214 15.84 -42.26 -7.41
CA VAL A 214 17.03 -42.59 -6.61
C VAL A 214 16.65 -43.53 -5.46
N LYS A 215 15.57 -43.23 -4.74
CA LYS A 215 15.08 -44.11 -3.66
C LYS A 215 14.79 -45.53 -4.15
N ALA A 216 14.17 -45.68 -5.31
CA ALA A 216 13.90 -46.98 -5.90
C ALA A 216 15.20 -47.71 -6.30
N LYS A 217 16.19 -47.00 -6.86
CA LYS A 217 17.50 -47.57 -7.18
C LYS A 217 18.25 -48.04 -5.92
N CYS A 218 18.21 -47.28 -4.83
CA CYS A 218 18.81 -47.68 -3.57
C CYS A 218 18.18 -48.98 -3.04
N ALA A 219 16.84 -49.07 -3.04
CA ALA A 219 16.15 -50.29 -2.63
C ALA A 219 16.51 -51.50 -3.50
N GLN A 220 16.67 -51.31 -4.82
CA GLN A 220 17.11 -52.40 -5.70
C GLN A 220 18.54 -52.84 -5.40
N LEU A 221 19.45 -51.90 -5.13
CA LEU A 221 20.83 -52.23 -4.77
C LEU A 221 20.93 -53.00 -3.45
N GLU A 222 20.05 -52.72 -2.47
CA GLU A 222 19.95 -53.51 -1.24
C GLU A 222 19.57 -54.96 -1.54
N VAL A 223 18.56 -55.17 -2.39
CA VAL A 223 18.16 -56.53 -2.84
C VAL A 223 19.29 -57.22 -3.60
N ASP A 224 19.95 -56.52 -4.52
CA ASP A 224 21.05 -57.08 -5.30
C ASP A 224 22.26 -57.45 -4.40
N GLN A 225 22.51 -56.65 -3.35
CA GLN A 225 23.55 -56.92 -2.36
C GLN A 225 23.23 -58.19 -1.55
N GLU A 226 21.99 -58.35 -1.09
CA GLU A 226 21.55 -59.56 -0.38
C GLU A 226 21.66 -60.80 -1.28
N ALA A 227 21.25 -60.71 -2.55
CA ALA A 227 21.36 -61.79 -3.51
C ALA A 227 22.81 -62.15 -3.84
N LEU A 228 23.71 -61.16 -3.91
CA LEU A 228 25.14 -61.43 -4.08
C LEU A 228 25.73 -62.10 -2.83
N HIS A 229 25.35 -61.65 -1.64
CA HIS A 229 25.80 -62.26 -0.38
C HIS A 229 25.36 -63.72 -0.27
N GLY A 230 24.12 -64.04 -0.64
CA GLY A 230 23.64 -65.43 -0.71
C GLY A 230 24.46 -66.30 -1.65
N ARG A 231 24.76 -65.83 -2.86
CA ARG A 231 25.60 -66.57 -3.83
C ARG A 231 27.03 -66.80 -3.35
N VAL A 232 27.59 -65.86 -2.58
CA VAL A 232 28.92 -66.05 -1.98
C VAL A 232 28.88 -67.18 -0.95
N LEU A 233 27.86 -67.22 -0.09
CA LEU A 233 27.70 -68.31 0.89
C LEU A 233 27.51 -69.68 0.21
N GLU A 234 26.71 -69.75 -0.86
CA GLU A 234 26.55 -70.98 -1.65
C GLU A 234 27.88 -71.46 -2.25
N MET A 235 28.70 -70.53 -2.74
CA MET A 235 30.03 -70.84 -3.29
C MET A 235 31.00 -71.33 -2.23
N GLU A 236 30.97 -70.73 -1.03
CA GLU A 236 31.77 -71.19 0.12
C GLU A 236 31.37 -72.61 0.55
N GLU A 237 30.07 -72.93 0.56
CA GLU A 237 29.56 -74.28 0.86
C GLU A 237 29.99 -75.31 -0.21
N GLU A 238 29.88 -74.96 -1.50
CA GLU A 238 30.32 -75.83 -2.60
C GLU A 238 31.85 -76.07 -2.58
N GLU A 239 32.64 -75.05 -2.19
CA GLU A 239 34.08 -75.19 -2.02
C GLU A 239 34.43 -76.13 -0.84
N ASP A 240 33.75 -75.99 0.29
CA ASP A 240 33.94 -76.86 1.45
C ASP A 240 33.53 -78.32 1.15
N ASP A 241 32.42 -78.54 0.45
CA ASP A 241 31.99 -79.86 -0.01
C ASP A 241 33.00 -80.47 -1.00
N SER A 242 33.49 -79.67 -1.95
CA SER A 242 34.53 -80.09 -2.89
C SER A 242 35.83 -80.47 -2.15
N ARG A 243 36.21 -79.70 -1.14
CA ARG A 243 37.39 -79.98 -0.30
C ARG A 243 37.21 -81.26 0.51
N ASN A 244 36.05 -81.47 1.12
CA ASN A 244 35.72 -82.68 1.87
C ASN A 244 35.74 -83.92 0.98
N ASN A 245 35.17 -83.84 -0.23
CA ASN A 245 35.20 -84.91 -1.23
C ASN A 245 36.62 -85.24 -1.67
N LEU A 246 37.46 -84.23 -1.91
CA LEU A 246 38.87 -84.44 -2.27
C LEU A 246 39.66 -85.12 -1.14
N LEU A 247 39.44 -84.71 0.11
CA LEU A 247 40.05 -85.34 1.29
C LEU A 247 39.62 -86.81 1.41
N ALA A 248 38.33 -87.09 1.24
CA ALA A 248 37.79 -88.45 1.26
C ALA A 248 38.42 -89.32 0.15
N ALA A 249 38.49 -88.81 -1.08
CA ALA A 249 39.12 -89.50 -2.21
C ALA A 249 40.62 -89.78 -1.96
N THR A 250 41.34 -88.81 -1.38
CA THR A 250 42.76 -88.96 -1.03
C THR A 250 42.97 -90.03 0.04
N LEU A 251 42.11 -90.06 1.06
CA LEU A 251 42.15 -91.08 2.11
C LEU A 251 41.92 -92.49 1.54
N ILE A 252 40.90 -92.65 0.69
CA ILE A 252 40.60 -93.92 0.00
C ILE A 252 41.82 -94.39 -0.79
N ASN A 253 42.40 -93.54 -1.64
CA ASN A 253 43.59 -93.87 -2.43
C ASN A 253 44.77 -94.28 -1.56
N THR A 254 45.01 -93.57 -0.45
CA THR A 254 46.09 -93.87 0.50
C THR A 254 45.89 -95.24 1.16
N MET A 255 44.65 -95.56 1.56
CA MET A 255 44.30 -96.86 2.13
C MET A 255 44.48 -98.00 1.12
N THR A 256 44.05 -97.80 -0.14
CA THR A 256 44.23 -98.78 -1.21
C THR A 256 45.71 -99.07 -1.46
N ILE A 257 46.55 -98.04 -1.58
CA ILE A 257 48.00 -98.21 -1.77
C ILE A 257 48.61 -98.99 -0.60
N THR A 258 48.29 -98.61 0.64
CA THR A 258 48.83 -99.24 1.85
C THR A 258 48.45 -100.72 1.94
N MET A 259 47.21 -101.07 1.57
CA MET A 259 46.73 -102.44 1.53
C MET A 259 47.37 -103.29 0.43
N SER A 260 47.70 -102.70 -0.73
CA SER A 260 48.38 -103.42 -1.82
C SER A 260 49.87 -103.67 -1.58
N THR A 261 50.52 -102.92 -0.68
CA THR A 261 51.94 -103.09 -0.32
C THR A 261 52.21 -104.10 0.80
N ARG A 262 51.19 -104.80 1.31
CA ARG A 262 51.32 -105.90 2.27
C ARG A 262 51.10 -107.24 1.59
#